data_AF-Q0V2A1-F1
#
_entry.id   AF-Q0V2A1-F1
#
_cell.length_a   1.000
_cell.length_b   1.000
_cell.length_c   1.000
_cell.angle_alpha   90.00
_cell.angle_beta   90.00
_cell.angle_gamma   90.00
#
_symmetry.space_group_name_H-M   'P 1'
#
loop_
_entity.id
_entity.type
_entity.pdbx_description
1 polymer ?
#
loop_
_entity_poly.entity_id
_entity_poly.type
_entity_poly.pdbx_seq_one_letter_code
_entity_poly.pdbx_strand_id
1 'polypeptide(L)'
;MAHPPIPSLSMPPRFVIELDRTDPDVPFRASQSHIHHTWARTFHSRPELYLRPQSIPEIQKIVTLARRMRRRVVTVGCGHSPSEITCTSAWMVNLDDFKKVLSVSEKEKCMTVQAGIRMHDLNLQAKSFGLTMPNLGSIDEQSLAGAIGTATHGSSMSHGLLSDRVRSLRILLANGQVVKCSPTQSPDLFRAALVSLGALGIIVEIEFEMIEASDIEWKQTILPIEDVLADWENGLWTSNEFVRVWWMPYMKRAIVWRADKTTKPHKKPAYNWYGGSIGYHTYHILLWISQFVPRILPWVERFVFGMQYGFKDGTTISAIGEQRNELLMNCLYSQFVNEWSIPLDKGPEALSRLTDWLHGDEQSSGIPFSTKGLYVHSPIEVRVANTQGREPRPYLDTSYPDKPALYLNATLYRPYNQDPPCRERYYQAFEHLMKEYNGRPHWAKNFENVDYAYLSKTYGADLDEYNRVRNEVDPEGMFIGAWHRRTILPPKTTQPLYPLEEKEVVRRDRRSGGVDWIGEQARWWDGGVDVFEKTNGSESGESFDLMAEAEASVLLEDRTDVQMFRSEDFGDERRRREGTQEFVTGTSVFDKM
;
A
#
# COMPACT_ATOMS: atom_id res chain seq x y z
N MET A 1 34.42 16.29 -9.87
CA MET A 1 33.51 17.31 -10.42
C MET A 1 32.69 17.84 -9.25
N ALA A 2 32.73 19.15 -9.00
CA ALA A 2 32.01 19.77 -7.89
C ALA A 2 30.50 19.53 -8.06
N HIS A 3 29.84 19.09 -6.98
CA HIS A 3 28.38 18.98 -6.95
C HIS A 3 27.74 20.34 -7.28
N PRO A 4 26.62 20.39 -8.03
CA PRO A 4 25.89 21.64 -8.20
C PRO A 4 25.50 22.17 -6.81
N PRO A 5 25.54 23.51 -6.59
CA PRO A 5 25.12 24.08 -5.32
C PRO A 5 23.68 23.66 -5.04
N ILE A 6 23.45 23.09 -3.86
CA ILE A 6 22.10 22.80 -3.35
C ILE A 6 21.29 24.09 -3.52
N PRO A 7 20.09 24.07 -4.15
CA PRO A 7 19.23 25.25 -4.17
C PRO A 7 19.13 25.74 -2.73
N SER A 8 19.48 27.01 -2.46
CA SER A 8 19.66 27.50 -1.10
C SER A 8 18.39 27.19 -0.30
N LEU A 9 18.46 26.17 0.56
CA LEU A 9 17.33 25.75 1.36
C LEU A 9 16.96 26.97 2.20
N SER A 10 15.73 27.46 2.06
CA SER A 10 15.22 28.51 2.92
C SER A 10 15.03 27.87 4.29
N MET A 11 16.04 27.98 5.17
CA MET A 11 16.04 27.39 6.51
C MET A 11 16.50 28.44 7.53
N PRO A 12 16.03 28.37 8.79
CA PRO A 12 16.51 29.24 9.85
C PRO A 12 18.05 29.18 9.97
N PRO A 13 18.74 30.27 10.32
CA PRO A 13 20.20 30.29 10.45
C PRO A 13 20.77 29.17 11.35
N ARG A 14 20.01 28.76 12.37
CA ARG A 14 20.36 27.62 13.24
C ARG A 14 20.57 26.32 12.45
N PHE A 15 19.81 26.09 11.38
CA PHE A 15 19.95 24.90 10.55
C PHE A 15 21.33 24.83 9.90
N VAL A 16 21.83 25.94 9.36
CA VAL A 16 23.17 26.01 8.74
C VAL A 16 24.24 25.70 9.78
N ILE A 17 24.13 26.29 10.98
CA ILE A 17 25.06 26.03 12.10
C ILE A 17 25.06 24.55 12.49
N GLU A 18 23.89 23.91 12.58
CA GLU A 18 23.83 22.48 12.93
C GLU A 18 24.30 21.57 11.80
N LEU A 19 24.07 21.95 10.53
CA LEU A 19 24.56 21.25 9.35
C LEU A 19 26.09 21.31 9.27
N ASP A 20 26.70 22.46 9.54
CA ASP A 20 28.16 22.64 9.55
C ASP A 20 28.86 21.83 10.66
N ARG A 21 28.11 21.42 11.69
CA ARG A 21 28.59 20.53 12.77
C ARG A 21 28.51 19.05 12.41
N THR A 22 28.04 18.70 11.21
CA THR A 22 28.02 17.33 10.72
C THR A 22 29.13 17.13 9.71
N ASP A 23 29.46 15.86 9.41
CA ASP A 23 30.48 15.54 8.42
C ASP A 23 30.11 16.15 7.05
N PRO A 24 30.93 17.06 6.48
CA PRO A 24 30.66 17.68 5.18
C PRO A 24 30.76 16.69 4.02
N ASP A 25 31.49 15.58 4.17
CA ASP A 25 31.65 14.56 3.12
C ASP A 25 30.42 13.67 2.98
N VAL A 26 29.56 13.63 4.00
CA VAL A 26 28.27 12.93 3.95
C VAL A 26 27.22 13.86 3.33
N PRO A 27 26.63 13.52 2.16
CA PRO A 27 25.66 14.39 1.50
C PRO A 27 24.40 14.65 2.35
N PHE A 28 23.76 15.80 2.13
CA PHE A 28 22.42 16.09 2.69
C PHE A 28 21.46 16.42 1.55
N ARG A 29 20.79 15.39 1.03
CA ARG A 29 19.94 15.47 -0.17
C ARG A 29 18.53 15.89 0.21
N ALA A 30 18.29 17.18 0.25
CA ALA A 30 17.01 17.76 0.66
C ALA A 30 16.36 18.62 -0.42
N SER A 31 15.03 18.64 -0.43
CA SER A 31 14.20 19.54 -1.23
C SER A 31 13.05 20.12 -0.39
N GLN A 32 12.62 21.34 -0.73
CA GLN A 32 11.44 22.01 -0.13
C GLN A 32 10.25 22.11 -1.09
N SER A 33 10.39 21.60 -2.32
CA SER A 33 9.36 21.69 -3.35
C SER A 33 8.40 20.51 -3.37
N HIS A 34 8.67 19.46 -2.60
CA HIS A 34 7.86 18.25 -2.61
C HIS A 34 6.47 18.50 -2.01
N ILE A 35 5.44 18.08 -2.74
CA ILE A 35 4.07 17.97 -2.26
C ILE A 35 3.77 16.48 -2.17
N HIS A 36 3.51 16.00 -0.96
CA HIS A 36 3.18 14.60 -0.71
C HIS A 36 1.68 14.38 -0.88
N HIS A 37 1.33 13.24 -1.44
CA HIS A 37 -0.05 12.76 -1.45
C HIS A 37 -0.09 11.24 -1.32
N THR A 38 -1.17 10.72 -0.76
CA THR A 38 -1.46 9.28 -0.88
C THR A 38 -1.75 8.93 -2.34
N TRP A 39 -1.57 7.67 -2.75
CA TRP A 39 -1.82 7.24 -4.13
C TRP A 39 -3.25 7.55 -4.58
N ALA A 40 -4.22 7.34 -3.69
CA ALA A 40 -5.61 7.68 -3.93
C ALA A 40 -5.87 9.20 -3.91
N ARG A 41 -4.89 10.07 -3.63
CA ARG A 41 -5.10 11.53 -3.48
C ARG A 41 -6.21 11.85 -2.48
N THR A 42 -6.26 11.09 -1.40
CA THR A 42 -7.22 11.28 -0.30
C THR A 42 -6.66 12.26 0.72
N PHE A 43 -5.35 12.22 0.93
CA PHE A 43 -4.62 13.13 1.80
C PHE A 43 -3.46 13.76 1.05
N HIS A 44 -3.24 15.03 1.30
CA HIS A 44 -2.12 15.81 0.82
C HIS A 44 -1.40 16.44 2.01
N SER A 45 -0.07 16.52 1.96
CA SER A 45 0.71 17.26 2.95
C SER A 45 1.97 17.83 2.31
N ARG A 46 2.55 18.85 2.94
CA ARG A 46 3.78 19.48 2.44
C ARG A 46 4.84 19.45 3.55
N PRO A 47 5.86 18.57 3.46
CA PRO A 47 6.93 18.54 4.45
C PRO A 47 7.82 19.80 4.34
N GLU A 48 8.40 20.23 5.47
CA GLU A 48 9.44 21.27 5.50
C GLU A 48 10.66 20.84 4.68
N LEU A 49 11.07 19.57 4.79
CA LEU A 49 12.12 18.95 4.02
C LEU A 49 11.72 17.57 3.52
N TYR A 50 11.91 17.33 2.23
CA TYR A 50 11.86 16.02 1.61
C TYR A 50 13.28 15.53 1.33
N LEU A 51 13.62 14.37 1.88
CA LEU A 51 14.99 13.85 1.99
C LEU A 51 15.11 12.52 1.26
N ARG A 52 16.17 12.36 0.45
CA ARG A 52 16.43 11.14 -0.34
C ARG A 52 17.85 10.61 -0.10
N PRO A 53 18.11 9.97 1.05
CA PRO A 53 19.43 9.45 1.38
C PRO A 53 19.81 8.25 0.51
N GLN A 54 21.11 8.03 0.29
CA GLN A 54 21.64 6.91 -0.50
C GLN A 54 22.55 5.97 0.32
N SER A 55 22.76 6.28 1.60
CA SER A 55 23.68 5.55 2.46
C SER A 55 23.28 5.65 3.94
N ILE A 56 23.76 4.71 4.77
CA ILE A 56 23.53 4.73 6.22
C ILE A 56 24.05 6.03 6.87
N PRO A 57 25.27 6.53 6.54
CA PRO A 57 25.74 7.81 7.07
C PRO A 57 24.80 8.98 6.77
N GLU A 58 24.20 9.04 5.57
CA GLU A 58 23.22 10.07 5.22
C GLU A 58 21.97 9.97 6.10
N ILE A 59 21.45 8.77 6.36
CA ILE A 59 20.29 8.56 7.25
C ILE A 59 20.64 8.96 8.70
N GLN A 60 21.85 8.63 9.18
CA GLN A 60 22.32 9.04 10.51
C GLN A 60 22.46 10.56 10.62
N LYS A 61 22.96 11.21 9.56
CA LYS A 61 23.05 12.68 9.45
C LYS A 61 21.66 13.31 9.52
N ILE A 62 20.68 12.76 8.78
CA ILE A 62 19.27 13.20 8.83
C ILE A 62 18.70 13.11 10.25
N VAL A 63 18.78 11.95 10.89
CA VAL A 63 18.23 11.76 12.25
C VAL A 63 18.93 12.66 13.27
N THR A 64 20.25 12.81 13.17
CA THR A 64 21.01 13.70 14.05
C THR A 64 20.55 15.15 13.91
N LEU A 65 20.40 15.63 12.68
CA LEU A 65 19.94 17.00 12.41
C LEU A 65 18.48 17.19 12.82
N ALA A 66 17.60 16.23 12.55
CA ALA A 66 16.19 16.29 12.94
C ALA A 66 16.04 16.44 14.46
N ARG A 67 16.79 15.64 15.23
CA ARG A 67 16.84 15.74 16.70
C ARG A 67 17.33 17.12 17.16
N ARG A 68 18.44 17.63 16.60
CA ARG A 68 19.01 18.95 16.96
C ARG A 68 18.09 20.11 16.58
N MET A 69 17.35 19.97 15.49
CA MET A 69 16.36 20.93 15.00
C MET A 69 14.97 20.73 15.60
N ARG A 70 14.80 19.73 16.47
CA ARG A 70 13.53 19.32 17.07
C ARG A 70 12.43 19.13 16.01
N ARG A 71 12.68 18.21 15.09
CA ARG A 71 11.77 17.87 13.98
C ARG A 71 11.38 16.41 14.06
N ARG A 72 10.10 16.14 13.81
CA ARG A 72 9.60 14.80 13.52
C ARG A 72 10.18 14.32 12.20
N VAL A 73 10.44 13.02 12.11
CA VAL A 73 10.82 12.32 10.88
C VAL A 73 9.76 11.30 10.51
N VAL A 74 9.35 11.29 9.24
CA VAL A 74 8.47 10.27 8.66
C VAL A 74 9.15 9.58 7.51
N THR A 75 9.06 8.26 7.46
CA THR A 75 9.54 7.46 6.33
C THR A 75 8.41 7.16 5.36
N VAL A 76 8.70 7.22 4.07
CA VAL A 76 7.72 7.03 3.00
C VAL A 76 8.34 6.25 1.83
N GLY A 77 7.54 5.36 1.25
CA GLY A 77 7.82 4.73 -0.05
C GLY A 77 7.10 5.48 -1.17
N CYS A 78 6.15 4.82 -1.84
CA CYS A 78 5.43 5.39 -3.00
C CYS A 78 4.14 6.12 -2.61
N GLY A 79 3.87 6.31 -1.30
CA GLY A 79 2.61 6.88 -0.84
C GLY A 79 1.38 6.01 -1.12
N HIS A 80 1.52 4.72 -1.43
CA HIS A 80 0.39 3.88 -1.86
C HIS A 80 -0.67 3.61 -0.79
N SER A 81 -0.29 3.64 0.48
CA SER A 81 -1.26 3.52 1.58
C SER A 81 -2.26 4.67 1.50
N PRO A 82 -3.59 4.41 1.49
CA PRO A 82 -4.59 5.47 1.54
C PRO A 82 -4.72 6.11 2.94
N SER A 83 -4.00 5.59 3.95
CA SER A 83 -3.93 6.13 5.30
C SER A 83 -3.09 7.41 5.38
N GLU A 84 -3.49 8.33 6.26
CA GLU A 84 -2.75 9.56 6.55
C GLU A 84 -1.46 9.34 7.39
N ILE A 85 -1.10 8.10 7.72
CA ILE A 85 0.11 7.76 8.50
C ILE A 85 1.41 8.38 7.95
N THR A 86 1.46 8.62 6.64
CA THR A 86 2.60 9.24 5.94
C THR A 86 2.58 10.77 5.93
N CYS A 87 1.50 11.41 6.40
CA CYS A 87 1.38 12.87 6.38
C CYS A 87 2.27 13.53 7.44
N THR A 88 2.93 14.62 7.05
CA THR A 88 3.75 15.46 7.93
C THR A 88 3.97 16.84 7.31
N SER A 89 4.14 17.84 8.16
CA SER A 89 4.68 19.16 7.81
C SER A 89 6.12 19.34 8.30
N ALA A 90 6.69 18.34 8.98
CA ALA A 90 8.08 18.28 9.41
C ALA A 90 8.96 17.62 8.32
N TRP A 91 9.81 16.66 8.68
CA TRP A 91 10.76 16.07 7.73
C TRP A 91 10.27 14.72 7.22
N MET A 92 10.33 14.55 5.90
CA MET A 92 9.93 13.35 5.20
C MET A 92 11.13 12.71 4.53
N VAL A 93 11.35 11.42 4.75
CA VAL A 93 12.47 10.64 4.23
C VAL A 93 11.92 9.57 3.29
N ASN A 94 12.25 9.69 2.01
CA ASN A 94 11.97 8.66 1.02
C ASN A 94 13.23 7.82 0.79
N LEU A 95 13.08 6.50 0.86
CA LEU A 95 14.20 5.56 0.78
C LEU A 95 14.41 4.97 -0.63
N ASP A 96 13.76 5.48 -1.67
CA ASP A 96 13.79 4.86 -3.01
C ASP A 96 15.19 4.83 -3.65
N ASP A 97 16.08 5.72 -3.21
CA ASP A 97 17.49 5.73 -3.66
C ASP A 97 18.40 4.86 -2.76
N PHE A 98 17.84 4.23 -1.73
CA PHE A 98 18.48 3.32 -0.78
C PHE A 98 17.88 1.91 -0.90
N LYS A 99 18.12 1.28 -2.06
CA LYS A 99 17.42 0.07 -2.51
C LYS A 99 18.30 -1.08 -3.01
N LYS A 100 19.58 -1.13 -2.61
CA LYS A 100 20.51 -2.15 -3.06
C LYS A 100 20.17 -3.53 -2.48
N VAL A 101 20.35 -4.58 -3.28
CA VAL A 101 20.51 -5.95 -2.78
C VAL A 101 21.95 -6.08 -2.26
N LEU A 102 22.09 -6.48 -1.00
CA LEU A 102 23.37 -6.55 -0.30
C LEU A 102 23.98 -7.96 -0.38
N SER A 103 23.15 -9.00 -0.29
CA SER A 103 23.59 -10.38 -0.44
C SER A 103 22.43 -11.30 -0.82
N VAL A 104 22.73 -12.40 -1.51
CA VAL A 104 21.79 -13.47 -1.85
C VAL A 104 22.39 -14.80 -1.39
N SER A 105 21.60 -15.59 -0.68
CA SER A 105 21.93 -16.97 -0.30
C SER A 105 20.95 -17.92 -0.97
N GLU A 106 21.38 -18.55 -2.06
CA GLU A 106 20.59 -19.54 -2.79
C GLU A 106 20.31 -20.78 -1.93
N LYS A 107 21.30 -21.22 -1.16
CA LYS A 107 21.17 -22.36 -0.25
C LYS A 107 20.11 -22.12 0.83
N GLU A 108 20.15 -20.95 1.46
CA GLU A 108 19.22 -20.61 2.54
C GLU A 108 17.93 -19.96 2.03
N LYS A 109 17.80 -19.79 0.70
CA LYS A 109 16.73 -19.09 -0.01
C LYS A 109 16.40 -17.76 0.63
N CYS A 110 17.40 -16.89 0.75
CA CYS A 110 17.26 -15.64 1.49
C CYS A 110 18.01 -14.50 0.82
N MET A 111 17.43 -13.30 0.86
CA MET A 111 18.02 -12.08 0.33
C MET A 111 18.11 -11.02 1.43
N THR A 112 19.28 -10.39 1.54
CA THR A 112 19.48 -9.22 2.40
C THR A 112 19.47 -7.98 1.53
N VAL A 113 18.58 -7.05 1.84
CA VAL A 113 18.30 -5.87 1.00
C VAL A 113 18.19 -4.61 1.83
N GLN A 114 18.45 -3.47 1.20
CA GLN A 114 18.15 -2.17 1.78
C GLN A 114 16.64 -1.91 1.77
N ALA A 115 16.16 -1.26 2.83
CA ALA A 115 14.74 -1.11 3.14
C ALA A 115 13.90 -0.38 2.07
N GLY A 116 14.54 0.45 1.24
CA GLY A 116 13.87 1.20 0.18
C GLY A 116 13.50 0.38 -1.06
N ILE A 117 13.98 -0.86 -1.18
CA ILE A 117 13.69 -1.69 -2.34
C ILE A 117 12.19 -1.94 -2.48
N ARG A 118 11.69 -1.80 -3.71
CA ARG A 118 10.29 -2.14 -4.05
C ARG A 118 10.16 -3.65 -4.17
N MET A 119 8.98 -4.20 -3.83
CA MET A 119 8.74 -5.64 -4.02
C MET A 119 8.86 -6.03 -5.50
N HIS A 120 8.52 -5.12 -6.42
CA HIS A 120 8.80 -5.21 -7.85
C HIS A 120 10.30 -5.45 -8.12
N ASP A 121 11.15 -4.49 -7.76
CA ASP A 121 12.60 -4.55 -7.96
C ASP A 121 13.23 -5.78 -7.28
N LEU A 122 12.73 -6.16 -6.10
CA LEU A 122 13.17 -7.36 -5.39
C LEU A 122 12.88 -8.64 -6.17
N ASN A 123 11.66 -8.84 -6.67
CA ASN A 123 11.34 -10.05 -7.42
C ASN A 123 12.08 -10.12 -8.76
N LEU A 124 12.26 -8.98 -9.45
CA LEU A 124 13.06 -8.95 -10.68
C LEU A 124 14.51 -9.37 -10.45
N GLN A 125 15.12 -8.92 -9.34
CA GLN A 125 16.47 -9.32 -8.97
C GLN A 125 16.52 -10.76 -8.44
N ALA A 126 15.52 -11.21 -7.69
CA ALA A 126 15.44 -12.58 -7.17
C ALA A 126 15.37 -13.61 -8.31
N LYS A 127 14.69 -13.27 -9.41
CA LYS A 127 14.52 -14.12 -10.58
C LYS A 127 15.85 -14.59 -11.19
N SER A 128 16.88 -13.74 -11.21
CA SER A 128 18.20 -14.14 -11.74
C SER A 128 18.88 -15.24 -10.92
N PHE A 129 18.41 -15.48 -9.69
CA PHE A 129 18.88 -16.54 -8.79
C PHE A 129 17.85 -17.68 -8.67
N GLY A 130 16.83 -17.72 -9.53
CA GLY A 130 15.77 -18.72 -9.47
C GLY A 130 14.90 -18.61 -8.22
N LEU A 131 14.74 -17.40 -7.67
CA LEU A 131 13.97 -17.12 -6.46
C LEU A 131 12.77 -16.19 -6.74
N THR A 132 11.75 -16.27 -5.90
CA THR A 132 10.59 -15.36 -5.88
C THR A 132 10.08 -15.16 -4.45
N MET A 133 9.36 -14.06 -4.20
CA MET A 133 8.64 -13.90 -2.93
C MET A 133 7.53 -14.96 -2.81
N PRO A 134 7.30 -15.55 -1.63
CA PRO A 134 6.33 -16.63 -1.45
C PRO A 134 4.87 -16.17 -1.61
N ASN A 135 4.59 -14.92 -1.26
CA ASN A 135 3.25 -14.36 -1.35
C ASN A 135 3.38 -12.87 -1.67
N LEU A 136 2.38 -12.31 -2.34
CA LEU A 136 2.29 -10.90 -2.69
C LEU A 136 0.88 -10.39 -2.43
N GLY A 137 0.80 -9.08 -2.14
CA GLY A 137 -0.47 -8.36 -2.22
C GLY A 137 -0.93 -8.19 -3.67
N SER A 138 -1.97 -7.39 -3.87
CA SER A 138 -2.50 -7.11 -5.21
C SER A 138 -1.58 -6.20 -6.05
N ILE A 139 -0.55 -5.60 -5.44
CA ILE A 139 0.44 -4.71 -6.06
C ILE A 139 1.83 -5.00 -5.49
N ASP A 140 2.88 -4.65 -6.23
CA ASP A 140 4.27 -4.81 -5.78
C ASP A 140 5.12 -3.53 -5.92
N GLU A 141 4.52 -2.41 -6.29
CA GLU A 141 5.17 -1.08 -6.30
C GLU A 141 5.50 -0.54 -4.90
N GLN A 142 5.00 -1.19 -3.85
CA GLN A 142 5.28 -0.82 -2.46
C GLN A 142 6.72 -1.17 -2.08
N SER A 143 7.36 -0.30 -1.29
CA SER A 143 8.63 -0.63 -0.63
C SER A 143 8.43 -1.83 0.31
N LEU A 144 9.38 -2.75 0.35
CA LEU A 144 9.33 -3.92 1.23
C LEU A 144 9.16 -3.52 2.70
N ALA A 145 9.91 -2.50 3.15
CA ALA A 145 9.81 -1.99 4.53
C ALA A 145 8.42 -1.45 4.86
N GLY A 146 7.82 -0.67 3.94
CA GLY A 146 6.45 -0.17 4.10
C GLY A 146 5.40 -1.28 4.13
N ALA A 147 5.58 -2.32 3.31
CA ALA A 147 4.66 -3.45 3.25
C ALA A 147 4.67 -4.27 4.56
N ILE A 148 5.87 -4.62 5.06
CA ILE A 148 6.05 -5.29 6.36
C ILE A 148 5.53 -4.40 7.49
N GLY A 149 5.97 -3.13 7.53
CA GLY A 149 5.66 -2.19 8.61
C GLY A 149 4.17 -1.87 8.79
N THR A 150 3.32 -2.24 7.82
CA THR A 150 1.87 -2.03 7.85
C THR A 150 1.05 -3.34 7.79
N ALA A 151 1.68 -4.47 8.10
CA ALA A 151 1.07 -5.80 8.12
C ALA A 151 0.46 -6.24 6.76
N THR A 152 1.13 -5.92 5.66
CA THR A 152 0.67 -6.34 4.32
C THR A 152 0.63 -7.85 4.21
N HIS A 153 -0.39 -8.37 3.52
CA HIS A 153 -0.60 -9.79 3.26
C HIS A 153 -1.15 -10.03 1.85
N GLY A 154 -0.95 -11.25 1.36
CA GLY A 154 -1.64 -11.77 0.17
C GLY A 154 -2.93 -12.50 0.55
N SER A 155 -3.28 -13.54 -0.20
CA SER A 155 -4.44 -14.38 0.12
C SER A 155 -4.13 -15.87 -0.02
N SER A 156 -3.92 -16.54 1.11
CA SER A 156 -3.50 -17.95 1.17
C SER A 156 -3.71 -18.52 2.58
N MET A 157 -4.15 -19.78 2.67
CA MET A 157 -4.14 -20.54 3.93
C MET A 157 -2.74 -21.03 4.33
N SER A 158 -1.79 -21.06 3.38
CA SER A 158 -0.42 -21.53 3.58
C SER A 158 0.55 -20.41 3.96
N HIS A 159 0.13 -19.15 3.87
CA HIS A 159 0.95 -17.97 4.14
C HIS A 159 0.24 -17.00 5.08
N GLY A 160 1.01 -16.34 5.94
CA GLY A 160 0.50 -15.28 6.79
C GLY A 160 0.84 -13.89 6.24
N LEU A 161 1.28 -13.00 7.12
CA LEU A 161 1.71 -11.66 6.74
C LEU A 161 3.05 -11.72 5.98
N LEU A 162 3.37 -10.68 5.21
CA LEU A 162 4.70 -10.58 4.58
C LEU A 162 5.82 -10.51 5.63
N SER A 163 5.52 -9.94 6.81
CA SER A 163 6.45 -9.89 7.94
C SER A 163 6.88 -11.29 8.42
N ASP A 164 6.07 -12.33 8.20
CA ASP A 164 6.39 -13.70 8.65
C ASP A 164 7.62 -14.30 7.95
N ARG A 165 8.03 -13.70 6.83
CA ARG A 165 9.21 -14.12 6.05
C ARG A 165 10.46 -13.31 6.37
N VAL A 166 10.38 -12.40 7.32
CA VAL A 166 11.55 -11.63 7.76
C VAL A 166 12.35 -12.44 8.77
N ARG A 167 13.65 -12.64 8.52
CA ARG A 167 14.56 -13.35 9.44
C ARG A 167 15.28 -12.42 10.39
N SER A 168 15.66 -11.23 9.91
CA SER A 168 16.25 -10.17 10.73
C SER A 168 16.06 -8.80 10.09
N LEU A 169 16.17 -7.76 10.92
CA LEU A 169 16.08 -6.36 10.52
C LEU A 169 17.28 -5.58 11.09
N ARG A 170 17.69 -4.51 10.42
CA ARG A 170 18.46 -3.43 11.04
C ARG A 170 17.66 -2.14 11.03
N ILE A 171 17.67 -1.46 12.17
CA ILE A 171 16.88 -0.25 12.41
C ILE A 171 17.80 0.85 12.91
N LEU A 172 17.72 2.01 12.28
CA LEU A 172 18.36 3.23 12.75
C LEU A 172 17.41 3.94 13.73
N LEU A 173 17.83 4.00 14.99
CA LEU A 173 17.04 4.54 16.10
C LEU A 173 17.19 6.06 16.24
N ALA A 174 16.35 6.69 17.07
CA ALA A 174 16.35 8.14 17.28
C ALA A 174 17.68 8.68 17.86
N ASN A 175 18.46 7.82 18.53
CA ASN A 175 19.77 8.16 19.05
C ASN A 175 20.90 8.15 17.99
N GLY A 176 20.62 7.68 16.77
CA GLY A 176 21.56 7.57 15.64
C GLY A 176 22.28 6.22 15.52
N GLN A 177 22.04 5.27 16.45
CA GLN A 177 22.59 3.92 16.37
C GLN A 177 21.81 3.05 15.39
N VAL A 178 22.53 2.16 14.69
CA VAL A 178 21.93 1.11 13.87
C VAL A 178 21.98 -0.20 14.67
N VAL A 179 20.80 -0.73 15.00
CA VAL A 179 20.65 -1.93 15.82
C VAL A 179 20.11 -3.06 14.97
N LYS A 180 20.73 -4.25 15.06
CA LYS A 180 20.19 -5.48 14.46
C LYS A 180 19.23 -6.15 15.44
N CYS A 181 18.08 -6.57 14.96
CA CYS A 181 17.13 -7.39 15.72
C CYS A 181 16.68 -8.63 14.90
N SER A 182 16.41 -9.72 15.60
CA SER A 182 15.99 -11.02 15.08
C SER A 182 15.24 -11.79 16.18
N PRO A 183 14.69 -13.00 15.91
CA PRO A 183 14.07 -13.82 16.96
C PRO A 183 15.00 -14.15 18.14
N THR A 184 16.32 -14.13 17.92
CA THR A 184 17.33 -14.47 18.92
C THR A 184 18.14 -13.28 19.43
N GLN A 185 18.01 -12.11 18.79
CA GLN A 185 18.74 -10.89 19.13
C GLN A 185 17.76 -9.73 19.27
N SER A 186 17.61 -9.17 20.48
CA SER A 186 16.63 -8.12 20.76
C SER A 186 15.20 -8.51 20.29
N PRO A 187 14.66 -9.63 20.79
CA PRO A 187 13.40 -10.20 20.30
C PRO A 187 12.21 -9.25 20.43
N ASP A 188 12.14 -8.46 21.49
CA ASP A 188 11.06 -7.47 21.69
C ASP A 188 11.10 -6.38 20.60
N LEU A 189 12.30 -5.87 20.29
CA LEU A 189 12.47 -4.91 19.20
C LEU A 189 12.14 -5.55 17.84
N PHE A 190 12.48 -6.83 17.65
CA PHE A 190 12.15 -7.55 16.43
C PHE A 190 10.62 -7.68 16.26
N ARG A 191 9.90 -8.15 17.29
CA ARG A 191 8.43 -8.27 17.29
C ARG A 191 7.75 -6.92 17.04
N ALA A 192 8.25 -5.83 17.62
CA ALA A 192 7.73 -4.50 17.36
C ALA A 192 8.00 -4.05 15.92
N ALA A 193 9.18 -4.37 15.37
CA ALA A 193 9.61 -3.91 14.05
C ALA A 193 8.94 -4.64 12.88
N LEU A 194 8.51 -5.89 13.09
CA LEU A 194 7.76 -6.66 12.09
C LEU A 194 6.45 -5.98 11.67
N VAL A 195 5.83 -5.18 12.54
CA VAL A 195 4.75 -4.22 12.21
C VAL A 195 5.05 -2.89 12.90
N SER A 196 6.05 -2.17 12.36
CA SER A 196 6.63 -0.99 13.02
C SER A 196 5.78 0.27 12.96
N LEU A 197 4.86 0.39 12.00
CA LEU A 197 4.09 1.62 11.72
C LEU A 197 4.97 2.87 11.53
N GLY A 198 6.25 2.69 11.20
CA GLY A 198 7.24 3.77 11.10
C GLY A 198 7.55 4.49 12.42
N ALA A 199 7.14 3.93 13.58
CA ALA A 199 7.17 4.62 14.88
C ALA A 199 8.41 4.31 15.75
N LEU A 200 9.23 3.34 15.35
CA LEU A 200 10.37 2.85 16.15
C LEU A 200 11.71 3.45 15.71
N GLY A 201 11.79 3.90 14.46
CA GLY A 201 13.04 4.15 13.76
C GLY A 201 12.90 3.98 12.25
N ILE A 202 14.02 4.14 11.55
CA ILE A 202 14.11 3.91 10.12
C ILE A 202 14.68 2.50 9.90
N ILE A 203 13.86 1.56 9.42
CA ILE A 203 14.38 0.26 8.96
C ILE A 203 15.33 0.54 7.79
N VAL A 204 16.55 0.00 7.84
CA VAL A 204 17.59 0.21 6.82
C VAL A 204 18.00 -1.08 6.11
N GLU A 205 17.83 -2.24 6.76
CA GLU A 205 18.19 -3.53 6.18
C GLU A 205 17.15 -4.58 6.54
N ILE A 206 16.82 -5.45 5.59
CA ILE A 206 15.85 -6.54 5.75
C ILE A 206 16.49 -7.81 5.20
N GLU A 207 16.54 -8.85 6.03
CA GLU A 207 16.84 -10.22 5.61
C GLU A 207 15.52 -10.95 5.41
N PHE A 208 15.19 -11.25 4.14
CA PHE A 208 13.89 -11.76 3.74
C PHE A 208 14.00 -13.16 3.13
N GLU A 209 13.15 -14.06 3.59
CA GLU A 209 13.05 -15.43 3.10
C GLU A 209 12.26 -15.50 1.79
N MET A 210 12.90 -16.10 0.79
CA MET A 210 12.39 -16.32 -0.55
C MET A 210 11.99 -17.79 -0.72
N ILE A 211 11.35 -18.10 -1.85
CA ILE A 211 11.13 -19.47 -2.31
C ILE A 211 11.73 -19.65 -3.71
N GLU A 212 11.78 -20.89 -4.17
CA GLU A 212 12.10 -21.16 -5.58
C GLU A 212 11.09 -20.48 -6.48
N ALA A 213 11.58 -19.88 -7.56
CA ALA A 213 10.75 -19.31 -8.61
C ALA A 213 9.83 -20.39 -9.18
N SER A 214 8.55 -20.07 -9.28
CA SER A 214 7.53 -20.97 -9.82
C SER A 214 6.57 -20.20 -10.71
N ASP A 215 6.04 -20.90 -11.70
CA ASP A 215 4.83 -20.48 -12.41
C ASP A 215 3.60 -20.95 -11.63
N ILE A 216 2.49 -20.24 -11.80
CA ILE A 216 1.18 -20.63 -11.26
C ILE A 216 0.16 -20.79 -12.38
N GLU A 217 -0.75 -21.75 -12.20
CA GLU A 217 -1.98 -21.86 -12.96
C GLU A 217 -3.11 -21.33 -12.09
N TRP A 218 -3.82 -20.32 -12.58
CA TRP A 218 -4.99 -19.81 -11.91
C TRP A 218 -6.26 -20.00 -12.70
N LYS A 219 -7.37 -20.17 -11.97
CA LYS A 219 -8.71 -20.25 -12.51
C LYS A 219 -9.62 -19.32 -11.71
N GLN A 220 -10.36 -18.51 -12.44
CA GLN A 220 -11.40 -17.63 -11.93
C GLN A 220 -12.75 -18.16 -12.37
N THR A 221 -13.72 -18.23 -11.45
CA THR A 221 -15.08 -18.72 -11.73
C THR A 221 -16.13 -17.83 -11.06
N ILE A 222 -17.20 -17.47 -11.77
CA ILE A 222 -18.38 -16.85 -11.17
C ILE A 222 -19.26 -17.93 -10.55
N LEU A 223 -19.60 -17.78 -9.27
CA LEU A 223 -20.46 -18.69 -8.52
C LEU A 223 -21.59 -17.92 -7.82
N PRO A 224 -22.75 -18.56 -7.61
CA PRO A 224 -23.74 -18.09 -6.63
C PRO A 224 -23.09 -17.94 -5.25
N ILE A 225 -23.49 -16.91 -4.50
CA ILE A 225 -22.94 -16.70 -3.15
C ILE A 225 -23.27 -17.87 -2.22
N GLU A 226 -24.43 -18.50 -2.37
CA GLU A 226 -24.86 -19.65 -1.58
C GLU A 226 -23.89 -20.83 -1.70
N ASP A 227 -23.39 -21.12 -2.90
CA ASP A 227 -22.39 -22.17 -3.14
C ASP A 227 -21.06 -21.83 -2.45
N VAL A 228 -20.63 -20.56 -2.51
CA VAL A 228 -19.40 -20.11 -1.84
C VAL A 228 -19.52 -20.20 -0.32
N LEU A 229 -20.68 -19.87 0.23
CA LEU A 229 -20.95 -19.99 1.67
C LEU A 229 -21.04 -21.46 2.10
N ALA A 230 -21.64 -22.33 1.29
CA ALA A 230 -21.70 -23.77 1.53
C ALA A 230 -20.29 -24.41 1.51
N ASP A 231 -19.41 -23.96 0.61
CA ASP A 231 -18.04 -24.45 0.51
C ASP A 231 -17.10 -23.85 1.58
N TRP A 232 -17.53 -22.82 2.31
CA TRP A 232 -16.66 -22.01 3.17
C TRP A 232 -15.87 -22.83 4.19
N GLU A 233 -16.56 -23.71 4.91
CA GLU A 233 -15.97 -24.65 5.88
C GLU A 233 -15.57 -25.99 5.23
N ASN A 234 -16.06 -26.27 4.02
CA ASN A 234 -15.83 -27.51 3.28
C ASN A 234 -14.62 -27.43 2.34
N GLY A 235 -13.65 -26.57 2.67
CA GLY A 235 -12.36 -26.52 1.98
C GLY A 235 -12.22 -25.45 0.91
N LEU A 236 -13.12 -24.46 0.83
CA LEU A 236 -12.97 -23.29 -0.07
C LEU A 236 -11.56 -22.69 -0.01
N TRP A 237 -11.08 -22.46 1.21
CA TRP A 237 -9.82 -21.75 1.48
C TRP A 237 -8.58 -22.63 1.34
N THR A 238 -8.75 -23.96 1.37
CA THR A 238 -7.69 -24.95 1.26
C THR A 238 -7.70 -25.67 -0.09
N SER A 239 -8.56 -25.27 -1.02
CA SER A 239 -8.68 -25.92 -2.32
C SER A 239 -7.43 -25.77 -3.17
N ASN A 240 -6.70 -24.66 -2.98
CA ASN A 240 -5.49 -24.28 -3.70
C ASN A 240 -4.59 -23.46 -2.76
N GLU A 241 -3.31 -23.30 -3.09
CA GLU A 241 -2.36 -22.51 -2.31
C GLU A 241 -2.81 -21.05 -2.19
N PHE A 242 -3.36 -20.48 -3.26
CA PHE A 242 -3.90 -19.11 -3.27
C PHE A 242 -5.39 -19.12 -3.59
N VAL A 243 -6.19 -18.44 -2.78
CA VAL A 243 -7.65 -18.32 -2.95
C VAL A 243 -8.08 -16.89 -2.65
N ARG A 244 -8.84 -16.26 -3.56
CA ARG A 244 -9.44 -14.92 -3.40
C ARG A 244 -10.91 -14.98 -3.78
N VAL A 245 -11.74 -14.23 -3.06
CA VAL A 245 -13.16 -14.12 -3.36
C VAL A 245 -13.53 -12.65 -3.52
N TRP A 246 -14.18 -12.27 -4.62
CA TRP A 246 -14.80 -10.95 -4.78
C TRP A 246 -16.30 -11.11 -4.64
N TRP A 247 -16.83 -10.67 -3.51
CA TRP A 247 -18.25 -10.74 -3.19
C TRP A 247 -19.01 -9.57 -3.82
N MET A 248 -20.05 -9.89 -4.59
CA MET A 248 -20.87 -8.91 -5.30
C MET A 248 -22.30 -8.88 -4.73
N PRO A 249 -22.62 -7.93 -3.83
CA PRO A 249 -23.86 -7.94 -3.05
C PRO A 249 -25.12 -7.90 -3.92
N TYR A 250 -25.20 -7.01 -4.91
CA TYR A 250 -26.42 -6.84 -5.72
C TYR A 250 -26.72 -8.00 -6.65
N MET A 251 -25.70 -8.77 -7.02
CA MET A 251 -25.84 -9.89 -7.94
C MET A 251 -26.05 -11.22 -7.22
N LYS A 252 -25.95 -11.26 -5.88
CA LYS A 252 -25.95 -12.49 -5.07
C LYS A 252 -24.95 -13.53 -5.61
N ARG A 253 -23.79 -13.04 -6.04
CA ARG A 253 -22.72 -13.82 -6.68
C ARG A 253 -21.39 -13.47 -6.08
N ALA A 254 -20.42 -14.34 -6.29
CA ALA A 254 -19.03 -14.05 -6.04
C ALA A 254 -18.16 -14.56 -7.18
N ILE A 255 -17.05 -13.88 -7.42
CA ILE A 255 -15.98 -14.39 -8.27
C ILE A 255 -14.98 -15.09 -7.35
N VAL A 256 -14.71 -16.36 -7.60
CA VAL A 256 -13.70 -17.13 -6.87
C VAL A 256 -12.50 -17.36 -7.77
N TRP A 257 -11.36 -16.80 -7.36
CA TRP A 257 -10.06 -16.98 -8.00
C TRP A 257 -9.21 -17.91 -7.17
N ARG A 258 -8.60 -18.90 -7.83
CA ARG A 258 -7.82 -19.96 -7.21
C ARG A 258 -6.56 -20.21 -8.01
N ALA A 259 -5.42 -20.47 -7.37
CA ALA A 259 -4.19 -20.77 -8.07
C ALA A 259 -3.26 -21.72 -7.30
N ASP A 260 -2.53 -22.54 -8.05
CA ASP A 260 -1.47 -23.42 -7.57
C ASP A 260 -0.23 -23.32 -8.45
N LYS A 261 0.93 -23.69 -7.88
CA LYS A 261 2.18 -23.84 -8.63
C LYS A 261 2.04 -24.89 -9.71
N THR A 262 2.66 -24.65 -10.85
CA THR A 262 2.57 -25.52 -12.03
C THR A 262 3.86 -25.53 -12.84
N THR A 263 4.01 -26.56 -13.67
CA THR A 263 5.08 -26.69 -14.67
C THR A 263 4.54 -26.68 -16.10
N LYS A 264 3.24 -26.44 -16.26
CA LYS A 264 2.57 -26.34 -17.56
C LYS A 264 3.09 -25.11 -18.34
N PRO A 265 3.06 -25.14 -19.67
CA PRO A 265 3.49 -24.00 -20.49
C PRO A 265 2.59 -22.78 -20.25
N HIS A 266 3.20 -21.59 -20.39
CA HIS A 266 2.50 -20.32 -20.25
C HIS A 266 1.29 -20.23 -21.18
N LYS A 267 0.21 -19.68 -20.64
CA LYS A 267 -1.06 -19.52 -21.33
C LYS A 267 -1.65 -18.18 -20.91
N LYS A 268 -1.79 -17.24 -21.84
CA LYS A 268 -2.46 -15.97 -21.60
C LYS A 268 -3.96 -16.18 -21.32
N PRO A 269 -4.59 -15.33 -20.49
CA PRO A 269 -6.03 -15.37 -20.30
C PRO A 269 -6.76 -15.07 -21.60
N ALA A 270 -8.00 -15.54 -21.73
CA ALA A 270 -8.86 -15.20 -22.86
C ALA A 270 -9.09 -13.68 -22.91
N TYR A 271 -8.79 -13.07 -24.05
CA TYR A 271 -8.93 -11.62 -24.22
C TYR A 271 -10.40 -11.19 -24.09
N ASN A 272 -10.64 -10.16 -23.27
CA ASN A 272 -11.92 -9.46 -23.20
C ASN A 272 -11.69 -7.99 -23.51
N TRP A 273 -12.24 -7.50 -24.62
CA TRP A 273 -12.13 -6.09 -25.04
C TRP A 273 -12.67 -5.12 -23.99
N TYR A 274 -13.70 -5.54 -23.23
CA TYR A 274 -14.27 -4.74 -22.16
C TYR A 274 -13.36 -4.71 -20.91
N GLY A 275 -12.40 -5.64 -20.81
CA GLY A 275 -11.36 -5.59 -19.78
C GLY A 275 -10.30 -4.51 -20.03
N GLY A 276 -10.28 -3.87 -21.20
CA GLY A 276 -9.34 -2.81 -21.56
C GLY A 276 -9.88 -1.39 -21.38
N SER A 277 -9.32 -0.43 -22.12
CA SER A 277 -9.63 1.01 -22.02
C SER A 277 -11.12 1.34 -22.18
N ILE A 278 -11.87 0.62 -23.02
CA ILE A 278 -13.31 0.91 -23.22
C ILE A 278 -14.10 0.63 -21.93
N GLY A 279 -13.91 -0.52 -21.29
CA GLY A 279 -14.59 -0.81 -20.02
C GLY A 279 -14.11 0.10 -18.90
N TYR A 280 -12.81 0.45 -18.90
CA TYR A 280 -12.25 1.44 -17.98
C TYR A 280 -12.99 2.78 -18.05
N HIS A 281 -13.11 3.41 -19.22
CA HIS A 281 -13.79 4.70 -19.30
C HIS A 281 -15.32 4.57 -19.10
N THR A 282 -15.92 3.47 -19.57
CA THR A 282 -17.35 3.22 -19.39
C THR A 282 -17.71 3.12 -17.90
N TYR A 283 -16.98 2.33 -17.13
CA TYR A 283 -17.26 2.18 -15.69
C TYR A 283 -16.98 3.48 -14.93
N HIS A 284 -15.91 4.20 -15.26
CA HIS A 284 -15.57 5.47 -14.62
C HIS A 284 -16.66 6.52 -14.79
N ILE A 285 -17.19 6.67 -16.01
CA ILE A 285 -18.30 7.59 -16.33
C ILE A 285 -19.58 7.15 -15.63
N LEU A 286 -19.92 5.86 -15.65
CA LEU A 286 -21.12 5.36 -14.98
C LEU A 286 -21.07 5.55 -13.46
N LEU A 287 -19.91 5.34 -12.84
CA LEU A 287 -19.68 5.65 -11.43
C LEU A 287 -19.82 7.14 -11.14
N TRP A 288 -19.30 7.99 -12.03
CA TRP A 288 -19.47 9.44 -11.91
C TRP A 288 -20.93 9.87 -11.99
N ILE A 289 -21.71 9.37 -12.95
CA ILE A 289 -23.16 9.64 -13.04
C ILE A 289 -23.87 9.16 -11.78
N SER A 290 -23.43 8.02 -11.24
CA SER A 290 -23.98 7.42 -10.02
C SER A 290 -23.75 8.27 -8.77
N GLN A 291 -22.80 9.21 -8.77
CA GLN A 291 -22.67 10.21 -7.69
C GLN A 291 -23.93 11.07 -7.56
N PHE A 292 -24.55 11.41 -8.69
CA PHE A 292 -25.74 12.28 -8.76
C PHE A 292 -27.04 11.50 -8.73
N VAL A 293 -27.02 10.26 -9.24
CA VAL A 293 -28.19 9.36 -9.25
C VAL A 293 -27.82 7.99 -8.66
N PRO A 294 -27.56 7.86 -7.34
CA PRO A 294 -27.03 6.63 -6.74
C PRO A 294 -27.87 5.38 -6.99
N ARG A 295 -29.19 5.55 -7.20
CA ARG A 295 -30.14 4.46 -7.46
C ARG A 295 -29.82 3.62 -8.70
N ILE A 296 -29.01 4.10 -9.63
CA ILE A 296 -28.63 3.34 -10.83
C ILE A 296 -27.51 2.33 -10.56
N LEU A 297 -26.81 2.42 -9.42
CA LEU A 297 -25.63 1.59 -9.12
C LEU A 297 -25.87 0.08 -9.24
N PRO A 298 -26.96 -0.51 -8.72
CA PRO A 298 -27.20 -1.94 -8.88
C PRO A 298 -27.28 -2.39 -10.35
N TRP A 299 -27.81 -1.53 -11.23
CA TRP A 299 -27.82 -1.78 -12.67
C TRP A 299 -26.42 -1.62 -13.28
N VAL A 300 -25.68 -0.57 -12.89
CA VAL A 300 -24.30 -0.33 -13.34
C VAL A 300 -23.41 -1.51 -13.00
N GLU A 301 -23.45 -1.98 -11.75
CA GLU A 301 -22.68 -3.13 -11.28
C GLU A 301 -23.04 -4.39 -12.08
N ARG A 302 -24.33 -4.70 -12.23
CA ARG A 302 -24.76 -5.84 -13.05
C ARG A 302 -24.27 -5.75 -14.49
N PHE A 303 -24.30 -4.56 -15.09
CA PHE A 303 -23.85 -4.34 -16.46
C PHE A 303 -22.33 -4.49 -16.59
N VAL A 304 -21.55 -3.77 -15.78
CA VAL A 304 -20.09 -3.71 -15.86
C VAL A 304 -19.47 -5.07 -15.55
N PHE A 305 -19.84 -5.68 -14.42
CA PHE A 305 -19.29 -6.99 -14.03
C PHE A 305 -19.78 -8.10 -14.96
N GLY A 306 -21.00 -8.00 -15.47
CA GLY A 306 -21.52 -8.92 -16.49
C GLY A 306 -20.74 -8.86 -17.80
N MET A 307 -20.35 -7.66 -18.25
CA MET A 307 -19.52 -7.47 -19.44
C MET A 307 -18.06 -7.89 -19.21
N GLN A 308 -17.51 -7.65 -18.02
CA GLN A 308 -16.12 -7.95 -17.71
C GLN A 308 -15.88 -9.44 -17.43
N TYR A 309 -16.78 -10.08 -16.68
CA TYR A 309 -16.57 -11.44 -16.15
C TYR A 309 -17.61 -12.46 -16.65
N GLY A 310 -18.74 -12.00 -17.19
CA GLY A 310 -19.80 -12.84 -17.72
C GLY A 310 -21.12 -12.71 -16.96
N PHE A 311 -22.24 -12.84 -17.68
CA PHE A 311 -23.59 -12.74 -17.11
C PHE A 311 -24.11 -14.05 -16.50
N LYS A 312 -23.43 -15.18 -16.71
CA LYS A 312 -23.89 -16.52 -16.29
C LYS A 312 -23.00 -17.10 -15.20
N ASP A 313 -23.63 -17.79 -14.26
CA ASP A 313 -22.92 -18.61 -13.27
C ASP A 313 -22.13 -19.71 -13.98
N GLY A 314 -20.99 -20.08 -13.40
CA GLY A 314 -20.07 -21.05 -13.97
C GLY A 314 -19.21 -20.50 -15.12
N THR A 315 -19.28 -19.20 -15.46
CA THR A 315 -18.34 -18.60 -16.40
C THR A 315 -16.93 -18.69 -15.82
N THR A 316 -15.97 -19.17 -16.62
CA THR A 316 -14.58 -19.37 -16.18
C THR A 316 -13.57 -18.71 -17.10
N ILE A 317 -12.48 -18.24 -16.52
CA ILE A 317 -11.27 -17.81 -17.22
C ILE A 317 -10.06 -18.35 -16.46
N SER A 318 -9.00 -18.69 -17.19
CA SER A 318 -7.75 -19.20 -16.62
C SER A 318 -6.54 -18.71 -17.39
N ALA A 319 -5.42 -18.59 -16.68
CA ALA A 319 -4.11 -18.35 -17.27
C ALA A 319 -3.02 -19.10 -16.52
N ILE A 320 -1.85 -19.16 -17.15
CA ILE A 320 -0.63 -19.78 -16.62
C ILE A 320 0.51 -18.84 -16.91
N GLY A 321 1.26 -18.48 -15.88
CA GLY A 321 2.41 -17.60 -15.99
C GLY A 321 3.20 -17.50 -14.70
N GLU A 322 4.17 -16.60 -14.69
CA GLU A 322 5.06 -16.36 -13.56
C GLU A 322 4.28 -15.94 -12.32
N GLN A 323 4.53 -16.60 -11.16
CA GLN A 323 3.81 -16.36 -9.91
C GLN A 323 3.66 -14.87 -9.58
N ARG A 324 4.74 -14.10 -9.70
CA ARG A 324 4.72 -12.67 -9.43
C ARG A 324 3.64 -11.97 -10.25
N ASN A 325 3.66 -12.13 -11.57
CA ASN A 325 2.79 -11.37 -12.48
C ASN A 325 1.33 -11.80 -12.32
N GLU A 326 1.09 -13.10 -12.14
CA GLU A 326 -0.25 -13.66 -12.04
C GLU A 326 -0.93 -13.43 -10.67
N LEU A 327 -0.17 -13.05 -9.63
CA LEU A 327 -0.73 -12.64 -8.33
C LEU A 327 -1.15 -11.17 -8.27
N LEU A 328 -0.66 -10.32 -9.18
CA LEU A 328 -0.96 -8.89 -9.21
C LEU A 328 -2.35 -8.60 -9.76
N MET A 329 -2.88 -7.44 -9.41
CA MET A 329 -4.15 -6.93 -9.91
C MET A 329 -4.06 -5.45 -10.24
N ASN A 330 -4.82 -5.02 -11.24
CA ASN A 330 -4.90 -3.62 -11.61
C ASN A 330 -5.69 -2.82 -10.56
N CYS A 331 -5.07 -1.76 -10.03
CA CYS A 331 -5.76 -0.75 -9.25
C CYS A 331 -6.44 0.24 -10.23
N LEU A 332 -7.74 0.04 -10.50
CA LEU A 332 -8.46 0.76 -11.57
C LEU A 332 -8.45 2.29 -11.39
N TYR A 333 -9.04 2.79 -10.30
CA TYR A 333 -9.19 4.21 -10.05
C TYR A 333 -8.66 4.55 -8.66
N SER A 334 -8.46 5.85 -8.42
CA SER A 334 -8.41 6.40 -7.07
C SER A 334 -9.55 5.79 -6.24
N GLN A 335 -9.26 5.33 -5.02
CA GLN A 335 -10.24 4.62 -4.20
C GLN A 335 -9.97 4.83 -2.71
N PHE A 336 -11.06 4.90 -1.94
CA PHE A 336 -10.99 4.60 -0.52
C PHE A 336 -10.94 3.09 -0.34
N VAL A 337 -10.16 2.65 0.65
CA VAL A 337 -10.02 1.23 0.96
C VAL A 337 -10.15 1.10 2.45
N ASN A 338 -11.20 0.44 2.93
CA ASN A 338 -11.38 0.11 4.34
C ASN A 338 -11.33 -1.40 4.49
N GLU A 339 -10.31 -1.90 5.18
CA GLU A 339 -10.07 -3.33 5.30
C GLU A 339 -9.86 -3.73 6.75
N TRP A 340 -10.51 -4.82 7.13
CA TRP A 340 -10.46 -5.36 8.48
C TRP A 340 -10.25 -6.85 8.42
N SER A 341 -9.52 -7.38 9.39
CA SER A 341 -9.53 -8.79 9.68
C SER A 341 -10.60 -9.14 10.69
N ILE A 342 -11.23 -10.30 10.49
CA ILE A 342 -12.08 -11.00 11.47
C ILE A 342 -11.68 -12.49 11.49
N PRO A 343 -12.06 -13.27 12.51
CA PRO A 343 -11.89 -14.71 12.48
C PRO A 343 -12.52 -15.35 11.24
N LEU A 344 -11.84 -16.32 10.60
CA LEU A 344 -12.32 -16.94 9.37
C LEU A 344 -13.70 -17.59 9.48
N ASP A 345 -14.01 -18.17 10.65
CA ASP A 345 -15.29 -18.79 10.98
C ASP A 345 -16.46 -17.78 11.03
N LYS A 346 -16.17 -16.48 11.18
CA LYS A 346 -17.18 -15.41 11.17
C LYS A 346 -17.52 -14.88 9.78
N GLY A 347 -16.80 -15.34 8.75
CA GLY A 347 -17.00 -14.89 7.38
C GLY A 347 -18.41 -15.07 6.84
N PRO A 348 -19.03 -16.28 6.90
CA PRO A 348 -20.36 -16.51 6.36
C PRO A 348 -21.43 -15.63 7.01
N GLU A 349 -21.37 -15.48 8.34
CA GLU A 349 -22.26 -14.62 9.10
C GLU A 349 -22.09 -13.15 8.72
N ALA A 350 -20.84 -12.66 8.66
CA ALA A 350 -20.53 -11.27 8.31
C ALA A 350 -21.00 -10.92 6.89
N LEU A 351 -20.73 -11.79 5.91
CA LEU A 351 -21.17 -11.59 4.51
C LEU A 351 -22.70 -11.63 4.39
N SER A 352 -23.37 -12.52 5.12
CA SER A 352 -24.84 -12.59 5.11
C SER A 352 -25.46 -11.33 5.71
N ARG A 353 -24.99 -10.88 6.88
CA ARG A 353 -25.47 -9.65 7.53
C ARG A 353 -25.22 -8.41 6.68
N LEU A 354 -24.05 -8.30 6.03
CA LEU A 354 -23.78 -7.20 5.08
C LEU A 354 -24.66 -7.29 3.84
N THR A 355 -24.97 -8.50 3.34
CA THR A 355 -25.88 -8.70 2.21
C THR A 355 -27.26 -8.17 2.54
N ASP A 356 -27.83 -8.63 3.66
CA ASP A 356 -29.16 -8.24 4.12
C ASP A 356 -29.23 -6.73 4.31
N TRP A 357 -28.20 -6.13 4.92
CA TRP A 357 -28.11 -4.70 5.11
C TRP A 357 -28.05 -3.93 3.78
N LEU A 358 -27.18 -4.32 2.85
CA LEU A 358 -27.09 -3.67 1.54
C LEU A 358 -28.37 -3.84 0.69
N HIS A 359 -29.21 -4.82 1.01
CA HIS A 359 -30.52 -5.06 0.38
C HIS A 359 -31.68 -4.37 1.10
N GLY A 360 -31.40 -3.66 2.21
CA GLY A 360 -32.39 -2.89 2.97
C GLY A 360 -33.11 -3.68 4.06
N ASP A 361 -32.70 -4.93 4.34
CA ASP A 361 -33.18 -5.71 5.46
C ASP A 361 -32.39 -5.38 6.74
N GLU A 362 -32.75 -4.24 7.33
CA GLU A 362 -32.16 -3.75 8.58
C GLU A 362 -32.49 -4.66 9.78
N GLN A 363 -33.58 -5.43 9.73
CA GLN A 363 -33.99 -6.30 10.82
C GLN A 363 -33.16 -7.58 10.86
N SER A 364 -33.02 -8.28 9.74
CA SER A 364 -32.25 -9.53 9.66
C SER A 364 -30.74 -9.27 9.77
N SER A 365 -30.25 -8.15 9.22
CA SER A 365 -28.83 -7.81 9.29
C SER A 365 -28.33 -7.51 10.70
N GLY A 366 -29.19 -6.97 11.58
CA GLY A 366 -28.79 -6.56 12.93
C GLY A 366 -27.75 -5.43 12.94
N ILE A 367 -27.56 -4.70 11.84
CA ILE A 367 -26.63 -3.56 11.75
C ILE A 367 -27.43 -2.27 12.04
N PRO A 368 -27.09 -1.50 13.09
CA PRO A 368 -27.94 -0.43 13.63
C PRO A 368 -27.81 0.89 12.87
N PHE A 369 -27.69 0.84 11.54
CA PHE A 369 -27.56 2.02 10.69
C PHE A 369 -28.53 1.95 9.52
N SER A 370 -29.23 3.04 9.22
CA SER A 370 -30.19 3.02 8.13
C SER A 370 -29.52 2.94 6.76
N THR A 371 -30.14 2.16 5.89
CA THR A 371 -29.79 1.91 4.48
C THR A 371 -30.51 2.87 3.54
N LYS A 372 -31.38 3.74 4.07
CA LYS A 372 -32.19 4.66 3.26
C LYS A 372 -31.31 5.57 2.42
N GLY A 373 -31.40 5.41 1.10
CA GLY A 373 -30.62 6.20 0.13
C GLY A 373 -29.17 5.74 -0.02
N LEU A 374 -28.78 4.64 0.61
CA LEU A 374 -27.45 4.06 0.49
C LEU A 374 -27.37 3.17 -0.75
N TYR A 375 -26.39 3.46 -1.60
CA TYR A 375 -26.00 2.62 -2.72
C TYR A 375 -24.48 2.56 -2.73
N VAL A 376 -23.96 1.36 -2.75
CA VAL A 376 -22.53 1.05 -2.71
C VAL A 376 -22.15 0.51 -4.08
N HIS A 377 -20.88 0.60 -4.45
CA HIS A 377 -20.35 0.04 -5.67
C HIS A 377 -19.05 -0.69 -5.35
N SER A 378 -18.53 -1.44 -6.32
CA SER A 378 -17.38 -2.33 -6.16
C SER A 378 -17.71 -3.58 -5.33
N PRO A 379 -17.15 -4.75 -5.69
CA PRO A 379 -17.19 -5.91 -4.83
C PRO A 379 -16.42 -5.65 -3.54
N ILE A 380 -16.79 -6.38 -2.49
CA ILE A 380 -15.94 -6.55 -1.32
C ILE A 380 -14.94 -7.66 -1.65
N GLU A 381 -13.65 -7.33 -1.56
CA GLU A 381 -12.59 -8.32 -1.70
C GLU A 381 -12.44 -9.06 -0.36
N VAL A 382 -12.42 -10.39 -0.45
CA VAL A 382 -12.41 -11.33 0.67
C VAL A 382 -11.17 -12.20 0.53
N ARG A 383 -10.26 -12.07 1.49
CA ARG A 383 -8.93 -12.69 1.47
C ARG A 383 -8.66 -13.42 2.77
N VAL A 384 -7.73 -14.36 2.76
CA VAL A 384 -7.35 -15.12 3.95
C VAL A 384 -5.85 -15.06 4.20
N ALA A 385 -5.44 -15.00 5.46
CA ALA A 385 -4.06 -15.24 5.84
C ALA A 385 -4.01 -16.11 7.10
N ASN A 386 -3.04 -17.03 7.15
CA ASN A 386 -2.89 -17.92 8.29
C ASN A 386 -1.52 -17.80 8.95
N THR A 387 -1.55 -17.32 10.19
CA THR A 387 -0.39 -17.16 11.07
C THR A 387 -0.36 -18.12 12.24
N GLN A 388 -1.33 -19.05 12.35
CA GLN A 388 -1.37 -20.01 13.45
C GLN A 388 -0.05 -20.77 13.55
N GLY A 389 0.48 -20.89 14.77
CA GLY A 389 1.72 -21.59 15.04
C GLY A 389 2.99 -20.94 14.48
N ARG A 390 2.91 -19.70 13.97
CA ARG A 390 4.08 -18.94 13.52
C ARG A 390 4.64 -18.09 14.66
N GLU A 391 5.95 -18.16 14.86
CA GLU A 391 6.69 -17.34 15.82
C GLU A 391 7.98 -16.80 15.18
N PRO A 392 8.44 -15.60 15.57
CA PRO A 392 7.82 -14.70 16.53
C PRO A 392 6.66 -13.90 15.92
N ARG A 393 5.57 -13.72 16.68
CA ARG A 393 4.44 -12.88 16.22
C ARG A 393 4.68 -11.38 16.44
N PRO A 394 4.35 -10.51 15.48
CA PRO A 394 4.37 -9.07 15.70
C PRO A 394 3.40 -8.65 16.81
N TYR A 395 3.73 -7.61 17.58
CA TYR A 395 2.79 -7.10 18.60
C TYR A 395 1.52 -6.52 17.99
N LEU A 396 1.65 -5.83 16.85
CA LEU A 396 0.52 -5.21 16.14
C LEU A 396 0.01 -6.07 14.98
N ASP A 397 0.13 -7.39 15.10
CA ASP A 397 -0.34 -8.36 14.11
C ASP A 397 -1.86 -8.24 13.92
N THR A 398 -2.30 -8.02 12.68
CA THR A 398 -3.73 -7.89 12.35
C THR A 398 -4.43 -9.24 12.27
N SER A 399 -3.72 -10.36 12.27
CA SER A 399 -4.30 -11.71 12.26
C SER A 399 -4.45 -12.29 13.68
N TYR A 400 -4.80 -13.57 13.81
CA TYR A 400 -5.09 -14.22 15.09
C TYR A 400 -4.11 -15.37 15.39
N PRO A 401 -3.74 -15.57 16.67
CA PRO A 401 -2.79 -16.60 17.07
C PRO A 401 -3.35 -18.03 16.96
N ASP A 402 -4.64 -18.18 17.19
CA ASP A 402 -5.34 -19.45 17.36
C ASP A 402 -6.26 -19.81 16.18
N LYS A 403 -6.43 -18.92 15.20
CA LYS A 403 -7.30 -19.11 14.03
C LYS A 403 -6.82 -18.35 12.80
N PRO A 404 -7.15 -18.79 11.57
CA PRO A 404 -6.91 -18.02 10.37
C PRO A 404 -7.70 -16.71 10.37
N ALA A 405 -7.13 -15.67 9.76
CA ALA A 405 -7.76 -14.36 9.63
C ALA A 405 -8.38 -14.22 8.25
N LEU A 406 -9.64 -13.78 8.22
CA LEU A 406 -10.34 -13.33 7.02
C LEU A 406 -10.22 -11.81 6.94
N TYR A 407 -9.69 -11.32 5.83
CA TYR A 407 -9.65 -9.89 5.52
C TYR A 407 -10.79 -9.54 4.59
N LEU A 408 -11.64 -8.60 5.03
CA LEU A 408 -12.74 -8.04 4.28
C LEU A 408 -12.40 -6.62 3.87
N ASN A 409 -12.37 -6.35 2.57
CA ASN A 409 -11.97 -5.08 2.01
C ASN A 409 -13.15 -4.39 1.32
N ALA A 410 -13.69 -3.37 2.00
CA ALA A 410 -14.73 -2.47 1.53
C ALA A 410 -14.10 -1.32 0.73
N THR A 411 -13.88 -1.56 -0.57
CA THR A 411 -13.34 -0.58 -1.50
C THR A 411 -14.43 0.32 -2.08
N LEU A 412 -14.14 1.62 -2.22
CA LEU A 412 -15.00 2.59 -2.87
C LEU A 412 -14.19 3.43 -3.87
N TYR A 413 -14.40 3.21 -5.18
CA TYR A 413 -13.81 4.05 -6.22
C TYR A 413 -14.25 5.51 -6.14
N ARG A 414 -13.32 6.43 -6.42
CA ARG A 414 -13.46 7.88 -6.45
C ARG A 414 -13.40 8.37 -7.91
N PRO A 415 -14.51 8.31 -8.67
CA PRO A 415 -14.51 8.74 -10.05
C PRO A 415 -14.14 10.22 -10.15
N TYR A 416 -13.15 10.55 -10.99
CA TYR A 416 -12.57 11.89 -11.09
C TYR A 416 -12.20 12.53 -9.74
N ASN A 417 -11.69 11.72 -8.80
CA ASN A 417 -11.33 12.12 -7.43
C ASN A 417 -12.50 12.61 -6.56
N GLN A 418 -13.76 12.35 -6.96
CA GLN A 418 -14.94 12.70 -6.17
C GLN A 418 -15.24 11.61 -5.14
N ASP A 419 -15.48 12.03 -3.90
CA ASP A 419 -15.79 11.14 -2.79
C ASP A 419 -17.23 10.60 -2.93
N PRO A 420 -17.44 9.27 -2.89
CA PRO A 420 -18.78 8.69 -2.96
C PRO A 420 -19.68 9.14 -1.81
N PRO A 421 -20.96 9.52 -2.07
CA PRO A 421 -21.87 10.02 -1.05
C PRO A 421 -22.22 8.96 0.01
N CYS A 422 -22.02 7.69 -0.31
CA CYS A 422 -22.27 6.57 0.60
C CYS A 422 -21.15 6.33 1.61
N ARG A 423 -19.96 6.93 1.45
CA ARG A 423 -18.74 6.57 2.19
C ARG A 423 -18.95 6.51 3.70
N GLU A 424 -19.41 7.62 4.30
CA GLU A 424 -19.50 7.76 5.76
C GLU A 424 -20.45 6.71 6.35
N ARG A 425 -21.67 6.61 5.82
CA ARG A 425 -22.66 5.63 6.29
C ARG A 425 -22.22 4.20 6.05
N TYR A 426 -21.59 3.92 4.90
CA TYR A 426 -21.10 2.58 4.58
C TYR A 426 -19.98 2.15 5.54
N TYR A 427 -18.96 2.99 5.74
CA TYR A 427 -17.85 2.68 6.64
C TYR A 427 -18.27 2.66 8.10
N GLN A 428 -19.20 3.51 8.52
CA GLN A 428 -19.79 3.44 9.86
C GLN A 428 -20.43 2.07 10.14
N ALA A 429 -21.25 1.58 9.20
CA ALA A 429 -21.91 0.28 9.31
C ALA A 429 -20.95 -0.90 9.20
N PHE A 430 -20.03 -0.85 8.23
CA PHE A 430 -19.01 -1.86 8.01
C PHE A 430 -18.11 -2.01 9.24
N GLU A 431 -17.52 -0.92 9.73
CA GLU A 431 -16.63 -0.95 10.89
C GLU A 431 -17.36 -1.39 12.16
N HIS A 432 -18.62 -0.98 12.35
CA HIS A 432 -19.42 -1.47 13.47
C HIS A 432 -19.52 -2.99 13.48
N LEU A 433 -19.87 -3.58 12.33
CA LEU A 433 -19.95 -5.03 12.20
C LEU A 433 -18.59 -5.70 12.47
N MET A 434 -17.51 -5.17 11.91
CA MET A 434 -16.16 -5.73 12.13
C MET A 434 -15.79 -5.75 13.62
N LYS A 435 -16.18 -4.70 14.37
CA LYS A 435 -15.95 -4.61 15.81
C LYS A 435 -16.75 -5.62 16.63
N GLU A 436 -17.96 -5.99 16.21
CA GLU A 436 -18.74 -7.04 16.88
C GLU A 436 -18.01 -8.39 16.87
N TYR A 437 -17.20 -8.62 15.83
CA TYR A 437 -16.35 -9.80 15.69
C TYR A 437 -14.94 -9.62 16.29
N ASN A 438 -14.72 -8.57 17.09
CA ASN A 438 -13.40 -8.18 17.61
C ASN A 438 -12.34 -8.08 16.48
N GLY A 439 -12.75 -7.49 15.36
CA GLY A 439 -11.92 -7.33 14.18
C GLY A 439 -10.76 -6.36 14.39
N ARG A 440 -9.72 -6.46 13.56
CA ARG A 440 -8.55 -5.57 13.58
C ARG A 440 -8.45 -4.81 12.26
N PRO A 441 -8.35 -3.47 12.26
CA PRO A 441 -8.19 -2.73 11.00
C PRO A 441 -6.82 -3.02 10.37
N HIS A 442 -6.76 -3.07 9.04
CA HIS A 442 -5.49 -3.13 8.33
C HIS A 442 -4.81 -1.76 8.39
N TRP A 443 -3.59 -1.70 8.92
CA TRP A 443 -2.89 -0.44 9.23
C TRP A 443 -2.63 0.49 8.03
N ALA A 444 -2.36 -0.09 6.85
CA ALA A 444 -2.21 0.67 5.61
C ALA A 444 -3.51 1.29 5.06
N LYS A 445 -4.69 0.89 5.55
CA LYS A 445 -5.99 1.23 4.94
C LYS A 445 -6.69 2.37 5.69
N ASN A 446 -7.79 2.85 5.14
CA ASN A 446 -8.66 3.82 5.79
C ASN A 446 -9.49 3.13 6.87
N PHE A 447 -9.59 3.77 8.03
CA PHE A 447 -10.59 3.48 9.03
C PHE A 447 -10.85 4.76 9.82
N GLU A 448 -12.11 5.01 10.16
CA GLU A 448 -12.55 6.32 10.67
C GLU A 448 -13.01 6.24 12.13
N ASN A 449 -13.70 5.17 12.52
CA ASN A 449 -14.32 5.06 13.84
C ASN A 449 -13.45 4.25 14.81
N VAL A 450 -12.12 4.29 14.71
CA VAL A 450 -11.22 3.54 15.60
C VAL A 450 -10.38 4.49 16.45
N ASP A 451 -10.38 4.26 17.76
CA ASP A 451 -9.57 4.99 18.73
C ASP A 451 -8.67 4.04 19.53
N TYR A 452 -7.80 4.65 20.34
CA TYR A 452 -6.93 3.93 21.26
C TYR A 452 -7.69 3.02 22.23
N ALA A 453 -8.89 3.42 22.70
CA ALA A 453 -9.64 2.62 23.66
C ALA A 453 -10.07 1.28 23.06
N TYR A 454 -10.56 1.30 21.80
CA TYR A 454 -10.86 0.08 21.07
C TYR A 454 -9.59 -0.78 20.86
N LEU A 455 -8.51 -0.18 20.33
CA LEU A 455 -7.28 -0.92 20.02
C LEU A 455 -6.59 -1.49 21.26
N SER A 456 -6.58 -0.76 22.37
CA SER A 456 -6.08 -1.24 23.66
C SER A 456 -6.86 -2.45 24.15
N LYS A 457 -8.19 -2.47 23.98
CA LYS A 457 -9.01 -3.65 24.30
C LYS A 457 -8.70 -4.84 23.36
N THR A 458 -8.54 -4.59 22.06
CA THR A 458 -8.38 -5.65 21.05
C THR A 458 -6.99 -6.29 21.04
N TYR A 459 -5.95 -5.49 21.28
CA TYR A 459 -4.55 -5.94 21.32
C TYR A 459 -4.06 -6.26 22.73
N GLY A 460 -4.64 -5.65 23.77
CA GLY A 460 -4.29 -5.90 25.17
C GLY A 460 -2.80 -5.72 25.44
N ALA A 461 -2.21 -6.71 26.09
CA ALA A 461 -0.80 -6.69 26.51
C ALA A 461 0.18 -6.50 25.34
N ASP A 462 -0.15 -6.93 24.12
CA ASP A 462 0.73 -6.72 22.97
C ASP A 462 0.85 -5.22 22.60
N LEU A 463 -0.23 -4.43 22.75
CA LEU A 463 -0.15 -2.99 22.51
C LEU A 463 0.66 -2.28 23.62
N ASP A 464 0.51 -2.73 24.86
CA ASP A 464 1.30 -2.21 25.99
C ASP A 464 2.79 -2.47 25.77
N GLU A 465 3.13 -3.68 25.33
CA GLU A 465 4.51 -4.08 25.09
C GLU A 465 5.12 -3.40 23.86
N TYR A 466 4.34 -3.24 22.79
CA TYR A 466 4.74 -2.40 21.65
C TYR A 466 5.06 -0.97 22.10
N ASN A 467 4.20 -0.38 22.93
CA ASN A 467 4.39 0.97 23.43
C ASN A 467 5.60 1.08 24.37
N ARG A 468 5.86 0.06 25.20
CA ARG A 468 7.09 -0.04 26.01
C ARG A 468 8.32 0.01 25.11
N VAL A 469 8.43 -0.89 24.14
CA VAL A 469 9.57 -0.96 23.21
C VAL A 469 9.73 0.35 22.44
N ARG A 470 8.64 0.93 21.93
CA ARG A 470 8.68 2.21 21.22
C ARG A 470 9.26 3.32 22.09
N ASN A 471 8.82 3.41 23.35
CA ASN A 471 9.29 4.44 24.28
C ASN A 471 10.76 4.28 24.65
N GLU A 472 11.27 3.04 24.68
CA GLU A 472 12.69 2.77 24.94
C GLU A 472 13.57 3.23 23.79
N VAL A 473 13.15 3.02 22.54
CA VAL A 473 13.98 3.35 21.36
C VAL A 473 13.79 4.80 20.84
N ASP A 474 12.66 5.43 21.14
CA ASP A 474 12.34 6.82 20.79
C ASP A 474 11.61 7.55 21.94
N PRO A 475 12.32 7.89 23.03
CA PRO A 475 11.72 8.51 24.22
C PRO A 475 11.23 9.94 23.99
N GLU A 476 11.71 10.62 22.93
CA GLU A 476 11.27 11.97 22.58
C GLU A 476 10.13 11.98 21.54
N GLY A 477 9.76 10.83 20.96
CA GLY A 477 8.68 10.71 19.97
C GLY A 477 9.01 11.34 18.62
N MET A 478 10.27 11.29 18.19
CA MET A 478 10.73 11.81 16.90
C MET A 478 10.02 11.17 15.70
N PHE A 479 9.52 9.94 15.81
CA PHE A 479 8.84 9.23 14.73
C PHE A 479 7.31 9.22 14.84
N ILE A 480 6.74 9.92 15.83
CA ILE A 480 5.31 9.89 16.15
C ILE A 480 4.59 11.12 15.60
N GLY A 481 3.44 10.89 14.96
CA GLY A 481 2.53 11.94 14.50
C GLY A 481 1.10 11.79 15.03
N ALA A 482 0.21 12.65 14.55
CA ALA A 482 -1.19 12.69 14.96
C ALA A 482 -1.93 11.36 14.71
N TRP A 483 -1.61 10.66 13.62
CA TRP A 483 -2.19 9.34 13.34
C TRP A 483 -1.85 8.35 14.46
N HIS A 484 -0.58 8.23 14.86
CA HIS A 484 -0.15 7.34 15.94
C HIS A 484 -0.82 7.69 17.27
N ARG A 485 -0.95 8.99 17.57
CA ARG A 485 -1.61 9.46 18.80
C ARG A 485 -3.08 9.07 18.86
N ARG A 486 -3.79 9.09 17.73
CA ARG A 486 -5.20 8.71 17.67
C ARG A 486 -5.39 7.19 17.77
N THR A 487 -4.44 6.41 17.27
CA THR A 487 -4.58 4.96 17.10
C THR A 487 -3.91 4.17 18.23
N ILE A 488 -2.58 4.20 18.30
CA ILE A 488 -1.80 3.25 19.10
C ILE A 488 -1.28 3.82 20.42
N LEU A 489 -1.40 5.14 20.64
CA LEU A 489 -0.94 5.78 21.87
C LEU A 489 -2.10 6.20 22.78
N PRO A 490 -1.90 6.17 24.11
CA PRO A 490 -2.88 6.69 25.06
C PRO A 490 -3.31 8.13 24.72
N PRO A 491 -4.56 8.52 25.03
CA PRO A 491 -5.01 9.90 24.79
C PRO A 491 -4.21 10.91 25.61
N LYS A 492 -4.21 12.17 25.17
CA LYS A 492 -3.47 13.28 25.83
C LYS A 492 -3.84 13.48 27.31
N THR A 493 -5.04 13.06 27.69
CA THR A 493 -5.57 13.12 29.05
C THR A 493 -4.91 12.12 30.00
N THR A 494 -4.41 10.99 29.48
CA THR A 494 -3.73 9.95 30.27
C THR A 494 -2.22 10.00 30.10
N GLN A 495 -1.73 10.44 28.94
CA GLN A 495 -0.31 10.56 28.67
C GLN A 495 0.01 11.88 27.97
N PRO A 496 0.95 12.68 28.49
CA PRO A 496 1.36 13.91 27.83
C PRO A 496 1.97 13.63 26.46
N LEU A 497 1.97 14.67 25.62
CA LEU A 497 2.60 14.62 24.31
C LEU A 497 4.11 14.45 24.44
N TYR A 498 4.70 13.70 23.52
CA TYR A 498 6.15 13.60 23.48
C TYR A 498 6.76 14.91 22.98
N PRO A 499 7.99 15.25 23.40
CA PRO A 499 8.65 16.50 23.01
C PRO A 499 8.79 16.75 21.51
N LEU A 500 8.82 15.72 20.66
CA LEU A 500 8.96 15.80 19.20
C LEU A 500 7.73 15.27 18.45
N GLU A 501 6.66 14.92 19.16
CA GLU A 501 5.42 14.45 18.55
C GLU A 501 4.76 15.56 17.73
N GLU A 502 4.55 15.30 16.44
CA GLU A 502 3.86 16.24 15.56
C GLU A 502 2.35 16.17 15.76
N LYS A 503 1.74 17.34 15.92
CA LYS A 503 0.28 17.49 16.01
C LYS A 503 -0.25 17.96 14.67
N GLU A 504 -1.39 17.41 14.28
CA GLU A 504 -2.25 18.01 13.27
C GLU A 504 -2.88 19.29 13.84
N VAL A 505 -2.86 20.36 13.05
CA VAL A 505 -3.40 21.67 13.43
C VAL A 505 -4.55 22.07 12.53
N VAL A 506 -4.45 21.77 11.24
CA VAL A 506 -5.50 22.11 10.26
C VAL A 506 -5.75 20.92 9.34
N ARG A 507 -7.04 20.67 9.08
CA ARG A 507 -7.54 19.81 8.02
C ARG A 507 -8.46 20.62 7.13
N ARG A 508 -8.27 20.57 5.82
CA ARG A 508 -9.12 21.32 4.88
C ARG A 508 -9.42 20.54 3.62
N ASP A 509 -10.69 20.54 3.23
CA ASP A 509 -11.13 19.92 1.98
C ASP A 509 -10.58 20.66 0.76
N ARG A 510 -10.21 19.91 -0.28
CA ARG A 510 -9.79 20.44 -1.58
C ARG A 510 -10.95 20.45 -2.56
N ARG A 511 -11.00 21.48 -3.41
CA ARG A 511 -11.93 21.53 -4.55
C ARG A 511 -11.72 20.38 -5.53
N SER A 512 -10.47 19.92 -5.70
CA SER A 512 -10.09 18.80 -6.57
C SER A 512 -10.39 17.40 -5.97
N GLY A 513 -11.00 17.35 -4.79
CA GLY A 513 -11.17 16.13 -4.00
C GLY A 513 -9.95 15.83 -3.10
N GLY A 514 -10.21 15.16 -1.98
CA GLY A 514 -9.22 14.88 -0.94
C GLY A 514 -9.07 16.03 0.06
N VAL A 515 -8.17 15.85 1.05
CA VAL A 515 -7.96 16.81 2.13
C VAL A 515 -6.49 17.20 2.27
N ASP A 516 -6.26 18.47 2.61
CA ASP A 516 -4.97 18.96 3.10
C ASP A 516 -4.83 18.63 4.58
N TRP A 517 -3.75 17.94 4.90
CA TRP A 517 -3.29 17.67 6.26
C TRP A 517 -2.13 18.61 6.58
N ILE A 518 -2.27 19.38 7.66
CA ILE A 518 -1.30 20.40 8.06
C ILE A 518 -0.92 20.20 9.53
N GLY A 519 0.38 19.98 9.77
CA GLY A 519 0.96 19.82 11.10
C GLY A 519 1.48 21.12 11.71
N GLU A 520 1.80 21.08 13.00
CA GLU A 520 2.33 22.20 13.80
C GLU A 520 3.60 22.84 13.22
N GLN A 521 4.44 22.06 12.55
CA GLN A 521 5.71 22.53 11.99
C GLN A 521 5.55 23.09 10.56
N ALA A 522 4.32 23.24 10.07
CA ALA A 522 4.05 23.96 8.84
C ALA A 522 4.51 25.41 9.00
N ARG A 523 5.48 25.83 8.20
CA ARG A 523 5.88 27.24 8.16
C ARG A 523 4.72 28.06 7.57
N TRP A 524 4.07 28.85 8.41
CA TRP A 524 3.18 29.93 8.00
C TRP A 524 3.93 31.27 7.94
N TRP A 525 5.21 31.27 7.55
CA TRP A 525 6.10 32.40 7.83
C TRP A 525 6.73 33.04 6.61
N ASP A 526 5.88 33.79 5.89
CA ASP A 526 6.22 34.92 5.03
C ASP A 526 5.03 35.86 4.76
N GLY A 527 4.03 35.90 5.66
CA GLY A 527 3.08 37.03 5.72
C GLY A 527 1.84 36.94 4.84
N GLY A 528 1.08 35.84 4.95
CA GLY A 528 -0.35 35.86 4.59
C GLY A 528 -0.67 35.52 3.14
N VAL A 529 -0.05 34.48 2.60
CA VAL A 529 -0.62 33.73 1.48
C VAL A 529 -0.66 32.27 1.91
N ASP A 530 -1.86 31.72 2.01
CA ASP A 530 -2.06 30.29 2.19
C ASP A 530 -1.32 29.55 1.07
N VAL A 531 -0.50 28.54 1.40
CA VAL A 531 0.32 27.81 0.40
C VAL A 531 -0.55 27.13 -0.67
N PHE A 532 -1.86 27.06 -0.42
CA PHE A 532 -2.89 26.63 -1.36
C PHE A 532 -3.77 27.75 -1.92
N GLU A 533 -3.70 28.98 -1.41
CA GLU A 533 -4.19 30.17 -2.13
C GLU A 533 -3.10 30.67 -3.07
N LYS A 534 -3.23 30.38 -4.37
CA LYS A 534 -2.36 30.97 -5.38
C LYS A 534 -2.57 32.48 -5.44
N THR A 535 -1.46 33.24 -5.45
CA THR A 535 -1.42 34.58 -6.03
C THR A 535 -1.89 34.51 -7.48
N ASN A 536 -2.83 35.37 -7.85
CA ASN A 536 -3.46 35.46 -9.18
C ASN A 536 -2.45 35.27 -10.33
N GLY A 537 -2.50 34.10 -10.99
CA GLY A 537 -1.65 33.77 -12.14
C GLY A 537 -2.16 32.53 -12.89
N SER A 538 -2.96 32.80 -13.94
CA SER A 538 -3.31 31.93 -15.09
C SER A 538 -3.55 30.43 -14.82
N GLU A 539 -4.82 30.05 -14.76
CA GLU A 539 -5.28 28.66 -14.87
C GLU A 539 -5.03 28.12 -16.30
N SER A 540 -3.96 27.36 -16.49
CA SER A 540 -3.81 26.49 -17.67
C SER A 540 -2.89 25.27 -17.49
N GLY A 541 -2.08 25.19 -16.44
CA GLY A 541 -1.10 24.09 -16.26
C GLY A 541 -1.66 22.80 -15.64
N GLU A 542 -2.58 22.88 -14.68
CA GLU A 542 -3.04 21.68 -13.93
C GLU A 542 -3.90 20.74 -14.79
N SER A 543 -4.55 21.23 -15.84
CA SER A 543 -5.31 20.41 -16.78
C SER A 543 -4.42 19.55 -17.69
N PHE A 544 -3.19 19.99 -17.97
CA PHE A 544 -2.27 19.28 -18.87
C PHE A 544 -1.41 18.26 -18.12
N ASP A 545 -0.99 18.57 -16.89
CA ASP A 545 -0.29 17.60 -16.03
C ASP A 545 -1.20 16.44 -15.60
N LEU A 546 -2.50 16.69 -15.38
CA LEU A 546 -3.49 15.64 -15.06
C LEU A 546 -3.76 14.71 -16.25
N MET A 547 -3.65 15.19 -17.50
CA MET A 547 -3.74 14.34 -18.69
C MET A 547 -2.44 13.56 -18.89
N ALA A 548 -1.27 14.20 -18.73
CA ALA A 548 0.03 13.56 -18.93
C ALA A 548 0.36 12.48 -17.86
N GLU A 549 0.00 12.69 -16.59
CA GLU A 549 0.18 11.68 -15.54
C GLU A 549 -0.88 10.55 -15.59
N ALA A 550 -2.10 10.85 -16.04
CA ALA A 550 -3.13 9.84 -16.29
C ALA A 550 -2.77 8.95 -17.48
N GLU A 551 -2.11 9.49 -18.51
CA GLU A 551 -1.58 8.69 -19.63
C GLU A 551 -0.36 7.86 -19.21
N ALA A 552 0.52 8.38 -18.36
CA ALA A 552 1.69 7.63 -17.86
C ALA A 552 1.33 6.47 -16.90
N SER A 553 0.19 6.53 -16.21
CA SER A 553 -0.28 5.46 -15.32
C SER A 553 -1.22 4.45 -15.98
N VAL A 554 -1.63 4.67 -17.24
CA VAL A 554 -2.59 3.82 -17.96
C VAL A 554 -1.97 3.13 -19.19
N LEU A 555 -0.70 3.40 -19.51
CA LEU A 555 0.04 2.72 -20.58
C LEU A 555 1.21 1.90 -20.03
N LEU A 556 0.91 0.76 -19.41
CA LEU A 556 1.83 -0.38 -19.37
C LEU A 556 1.31 -1.46 -20.30
N GLU A 557 1.54 -1.26 -21.60
CA GLU A 557 1.62 -2.34 -22.58
C GLU A 557 2.95 -2.26 -23.33
N ASP A 558 3.62 -3.41 -23.38
CA ASP A 558 4.75 -3.80 -24.23
C ASP A 558 5.95 -2.84 -24.39
N ARG A 559 6.97 -3.06 -23.55
CA ARG A 559 8.37 -2.96 -23.99
C ARG A 559 9.18 -4.17 -23.53
N THR A 560 8.95 -5.30 -24.20
CA THR A 560 10.01 -6.28 -24.41
C THR A 560 10.93 -5.75 -25.51
N ASP A 561 12.10 -5.25 -25.14
CA ASP A 561 13.31 -5.36 -25.96
C ASP A 561 14.54 -5.16 -25.08
N VAL A 562 15.15 -6.28 -24.72
CA VAL A 562 16.44 -6.34 -24.03
C VAL A 562 17.52 -6.16 -25.10
N GLN A 563 18.06 -4.96 -25.24
CA GLN A 563 19.38 -4.80 -25.89
C GLN A 563 20.47 -5.14 -24.88
N MET A 564 20.97 -6.37 -24.97
CA MET A 564 22.20 -6.82 -24.32
C MET A 564 23.39 -5.99 -24.82
N PHE A 565 24.11 -5.35 -23.90
CA PHE A 565 25.50 -4.96 -24.14
C PHE A 565 26.37 -6.22 -24.14
N ARG A 566 26.92 -6.56 -25.32
CA ARG A 566 28.04 -7.50 -25.48
C ARG A 566 29.34 -6.71 -25.53
N SER A 567 30.32 -7.13 -24.74
CA SER A 567 31.74 -6.86 -24.97
C SER A 567 32.32 -7.92 -25.93
N GLU A 568 33.18 -7.41 -26.82
CA GLU A 568 34.20 -7.99 -27.73
C GLU A 568 34.65 -9.46 -27.44
N ASP A 569 35.02 -10.33 -28.40
CA ASP A 569 35.91 -10.11 -29.54
C ASP A 569 36.00 -11.36 -30.49
N PHE A 570 36.56 -11.16 -31.71
CA PHE A 570 37.06 -12.10 -32.76
C PHE A 570 36.14 -12.86 -33.75
N GLY A 571 36.37 -12.62 -35.06
CA GLY A 571 36.63 -13.71 -36.04
C GLY A 571 35.73 -13.87 -37.30
N ASP A 572 36.09 -13.17 -38.37
CA ASP A 572 36.17 -13.62 -39.79
C ASP A 572 34.93 -13.96 -40.68
N GLU A 573 34.93 -13.27 -41.83
CA GLU A 573 34.41 -13.52 -43.20
C GLU A 573 33.34 -14.61 -43.55
N ARG A 574 32.19 -14.18 -44.14
CA ARG A 574 31.73 -14.37 -45.58
C ARG A 574 30.21 -14.46 -45.82
N ARG A 575 29.72 -13.52 -46.65
CA ARG A 575 28.76 -13.58 -47.81
C ARG A 575 27.55 -14.56 -47.82
N ARG A 576 26.32 -13.99 -47.90
CA ARG A 576 25.31 -14.03 -49.02
C ARG A 576 23.96 -13.45 -48.51
N ARG A 577 23.44 -12.32 -49.06
CA ARG A 577 22.36 -12.17 -50.09
C ARG A 577 21.19 -13.15 -49.93
N GLU A 578 19.91 -12.80 -49.92
CA GLU A 578 19.10 -11.68 -50.45
C GLU A 578 17.67 -11.81 -49.84
N GLY A 579 16.86 -10.74 -49.78
CA GLY A 579 15.41 -10.86 -49.52
C GLY A 579 14.76 -9.68 -48.79
N THR A 580 14.68 -8.54 -49.45
CA THR A 580 14.02 -7.29 -49.03
C THR A 580 12.49 -7.39 -48.99
N GLN A 581 11.87 -6.80 -47.97
CA GLN A 581 10.72 -5.90 -48.13
C GLN A 581 10.71 -4.90 -46.95
N GLU A 582 11.05 -3.65 -47.28
CA GLU A 582 10.99 -2.47 -46.41
C GLU A 582 9.55 -1.95 -46.32
N PHE A 583 9.14 -1.46 -45.14
CA PHE A 583 8.36 -0.22 -45.05
C PHE A 583 8.74 0.56 -43.77
N VAL A 584 9.52 1.61 -44.02
CA VAL A 584 9.64 2.96 -43.41
C VAL A 584 9.18 3.16 -41.96
N THR A 585 10.16 3.55 -41.15
CA THR A 585 10.12 4.11 -39.80
C THR A 585 9.55 5.53 -39.75
N GLY A 586 8.87 5.87 -38.65
CA GLY A 586 8.31 7.21 -38.40
C GLY A 586 8.52 7.67 -36.95
N THR A 587 9.76 7.97 -36.58
CA THR A 587 10.12 8.79 -35.42
C THR A 587 10.33 10.23 -35.88
N SER A 588 9.32 11.09 -35.74
CA SER A 588 9.45 12.56 -35.61
C SER A 588 8.07 13.18 -35.35
N VAL A 589 8.06 14.36 -34.73
CA VAL A 589 6.90 15.20 -34.33
C VAL A 589 6.37 14.77 -32.94
N PHE A 590 6.63 15.45 -31.83
CA PHE A 590 6.48 16.89 -31.57
C PHE A 590 7.60 17.46 -30.67
N ASP A 591 8.35 18.38 -31.24
CA ASP A 591 8.97 19.52 -30.55
C ASP A 591 8.11 20.75 -30.92
N LYS A 592 7.88 21.65 -29.95
CA LYS A 592 7.18 22.96 -30.00
C LYS A 592 5.69 22.98 -29.62
N MET A 593 5.39 23.14 -28.34
CA MET A 593 5.04 24.43 -27.69
C MET A 593 5.03 24.28 -26.17
#